data_AF-A0A3C7W5N0-F1
#
_entry.id   AF-A0A3C7W5N0-F1
#
_cell.length_a   1.000
_cell.length_b   1.000
_cell.length_c   1.000
_cell.angle_alpha   90.00
_cell.angle_beta   90.00
_cell.angle_gamma   90.00
#
_symmetry.space_group_name_H-M   'P 1'
#
loop_
_entity.id
_entity.type
_entity.pdbx_description
1 polymer ?
#
loop_
_entity_poly.entity_id
_entity_poly.type
_entity_poly.pdbx_seq_one_letter_code
_entity_poly.pdbx_strand_id
1 'polypeptide(L)'
;MRSLPAIIVLCVAAAFAPALRAAVIDDLYRAEVAVDDRGRRALASAARDGLAQVVVKVSGSEDALTLGPVQAALADAQRYLQQYSYREADDGSLTADLQYDEAVLRGVLLEAG
;
A
#
# COMPACT_ATOMS: atom_id res chain seq x y z
N MET A 1 31.28 -24.94 37.12
CA MET A 1 31.09 -25.63 35.81
C MET A 1 29.65 -26.16 35.64
N ARG A 2 28.60 -25.43 36.05
CA ARG A 2 27.20 -25.93 36.07
C ARG A 2 26.22 -25.13 35.18
N SER A 3 26.70 -24.12 34.46
CA SER A 3 25.89 -23.22 33.60
C SER A 3 25.82 -23.65 32.12
N LEU A 4 26.65 -24.61 31.70
CA LEU A 4 26.64 -25.20 30.35
C LEU A 4 25.26 -25.74 29.90
N PRO A 5 24.49 -26.47 30.73
CA PRO A 5 23.18 -26.95 30.28
C PRO A 5 22.16 -25.81 30.15
N ALA A 6 22.26 -24.77 30.97
CA ALA A 6 21.35 -23.62 30.90
C ALA A 6 21.53 -22.82 29.60
N ILE A 7 22.77 -22.69 29.12
CA ILE A 7 23.07 -22.04 27.84
C ILE A 7 22.53 -22.87 26.66
N ILE A 8 22.67 -24.20 26.71
CA ILE A 8 22.15 -25.08 25.66
C ILE A 8 20.61 -25.02 25.60
N VAL A 9 19.94 -25.07 26.76
CA VAL A 9 18.47 -24.96 26.81
C VAL A 9 17.99 -23.60 26.29
N LEU A 10 18.70 -22.52 26.60
CA LEU A 10 18.39 -21.18 26.10
C LEU A 10 18.56 -21.08 24.57
N CYS A 11 19.63 -21.64 24.02
CA CYS A 11 19.86 -21.67 22.57
C CYS A 11 18.81 -22.49 21.82
N VAL A 12 18.41 -23.64 22.38
CA VAL A 12 17.35 -24.47 21.79
C VAL A 12 16.01 -23.73 21.85
N ALA A 13 15.67 -23.09 22.96
CA ALA A 13 14.44 -22.31 23.08
C ALA A 13 14.36 -21.15 22.07
N ALA A 14 15.48 -20.46 21.79
CA ALA A 14 15.53 -19.40 20.79
C ALA A 14 15.33 -19.90 19.35
N ALA A 15 15.75 -21.13 19.04
CA ALA A 15 15.57 -21.73 17.72
C ALA A 15 14.12 -22.17 17.42
N PHE A 16 13.29 -22.33 18.47
CA PHE A 16 11.86 -22.67 18.35
C PHE A 16 10.95 -21.45 18.45
N ALA A 17 11.49 -20.23 18.52
CA ALA A 17 10.68 -19.03 18.48
C ALA A 17 9.98 -18.94 17.11
N PRO A 18 8.64 -18.77 17.05
CA PRO A 18 7.96 -18.52 15.79
C PRO A 18 8.55 -17.27 15.16
N ALA A 19 8.83 -17.31 13.86
CA ALA A 19 9.23 -16.14 13.12
C ALA A 19 8.09 -15.12 13.21
N LEU A 20 8.25 -14.11 14.07
CA LEU A 20 7.40 -12.93 14.10
C LEU A 20 7.61 -12.24 12.75
N ARG A 21 6.80 -12.58 11.76
CA ARG A 21 6.68 -11.79 10.54
C ARG A 21 6.17 -10.43 11.00
N ALA A 22 7.07 -9.44 11.05
CA ALA A 22 6.66 -8.06 11.08
C ALA A 22 5.70 -7.89 9.89
N ALA A 23 4.43 -7.61 10.17
CA ALA A 23 3.51 -7.16 9.15
C ALA A 23 4.07 -5.82 8.68
N VAL A 24 4.84 -5.86 7.59
CA VAL A 24 5.19 -4.64 6.88
C VAL A 24 3.84 -4.03 6.53
N ILE A 25 3.59 -2.81 6.99
CA ILE A 25 2.42 -2.04 6.58
C ILE A 25 2.72 -1.57 5.13
N ASP A 26 2.81 -2.52 4.21
CA ASP A 26 2.92 -2.29 2.76
C ASP A 26 1.60 -1.71 2.19
N ASP A 27 0.58 -1.61 3.03
CA ASP A 27 -0.77 -1.20 2.65
C ASP A 27 -0.96 0.33 2.63
N LEU A 28 -0.03 1.12 3.18
CA LEU A 28 -0.19 2.58 3.20
C LEU A 28 -0.22 3.20 1.80
N TYR A 29 0.58 2.67 0.87
CA TYR A 29 0.68 3.13 -0.53
C TYR A 29 0.05 2.16 -1.53
N ARG A 30 -0.79 1.24 -1.06
CA ARG A 30 -1.58 0.35 -1.91
C ARG A 30 -3.03 0.77 -1.89
N ALA A 31 -3.80 0.51 -2.93
CA ALA A 31 -5.26 0.62 -2.89
C ALA A 31 -5.89 -0.53 -3.68
N GLU A 32 -7.05 -0.97 -3.23
CA GLU A 32 -7.88 -1.94 -3.94
C GLU A 32 -9.15 -1.23 -4.41
N VAL A 33 -9.40 -1.27 -5.72
CA VAL A 33 -10.55 -0.59 -6.34
C VAL A 33 -11.32 -1.58 -7.20
N ALA A 34 -12.62 -1.72 -6.95
CA ALA A 34 -13.50 -2.51 -7.81
C ALA A 34 -13.59 -1.85 -9.20
N VAL A 35 -13.49 -2.67 -10.25
CA VAL A 35 -13.52 -2.20 -11.64
C VAL A 35 -14.43 -3.07 -12.48
N ASP A 36 -15.09 -2.48 -13.47
CA ASP A 36 -15.98 -3.21 -14.37
C ASP A 36 -15.20 -4.03 -15.42
N ASP A 37 -14.00 -3.57 -15.78
CA ASP A 37 -13.15 -4.21 -16.78
C ASP A 37 -11.65 -3.93 -16.56
N ARG A 38 -10.80 -4.59 -17.36
CA ARG A 38 -9.32 -4.43 -17.35
C ARG A 38 -8.83 -3.38 -18.37
N GLY A 39 -9.73 -2.56 -18.87
CA GLY A 39 -9.49 -1.58 -19.92
C GLY A 39 -8.75 -0.34 -19.41
N ARG A 40 -8.19 0.43 -20.35
CA ARG A 40 -7.40 1.63 -20.02
C ARG A 40 -8.21 2.70 -19.26
N ARG A 41 -9.51 2.85 -19.58
CA ARG A 41 -10.38 3.82 -18.89
C ARG A 41 -10.68 3.39 -17.46
N ALA A 42 -10.99 2.11 -17.25
CA ALA A 42 -11.19 1.55 -15.92
C ALA A 42 -9.91 1.70 -15.07
N LEU A 43 -8.74 1.38 -15.63
CA LEU A 43 -7.46 1.58 -14.93
C LEU A 43 -7.21 3.06 -14.58
N ALA A 44 -7.54 4.01 -15.46
CA ALA A 44 -7.35 5.43 -15.20
C ALA A 44 -8.27 5.92 -14.07
N SER A 45 -9.53 5.50 -14.07
CA SER A 45 -10.46 5.80 -12.98
C SER A 45 -9.99 5.17 -11.67
N ALA A 46 -9.65 3.88 -11.70
CA ALA A 46 -9.18 3.17 -10.53
C ALA A 46 -7.89 3.76 -9.96
N ALA A 47 -6.96 4.18 -10.81
CA ALA A 47 -5.75 4.88 -10.37
C ALA A 47 -6.06 6.20 -9.65
N ARG A 48 -7.04 6.97 -10.15
CA ARG A 48 -7.46 8.20 -9.47
C ARG A 48 -8.08 7.90 -8.11
N ASP A 49 -9.01 6.95 -8.06
CA ASP A 49 -9.73 6.59 -6.84
C ASP A 49 -8.77 5.97 -5.80
N GLY A 50 -7.87 5.10 -6.25
CA GLY A 50 -6.85 4.49 -5.40
C GLY A 50 -5.83 5.51 -4.88
N LEU A 51 -5.42 6.48 -5.70
CA LEU A 51 -4.50 7.54 -5.25
C LEU A 51 -5.16 8.41 -4.19
N ALA A 52 -6.45 8.73 -4.34
CA ALA A 52 -7.20 9.46 -3.32
C ALA A 52 -7.24 8.68 -1.99
N GLN A 53 -7.51 7.38 -2.03
CA GLN A 53 -7.48 6.53 -0.83
C GLN A 53 -6.09 6.55 -0.17
N VAL A 54 -5.01 6.42 -0.94
CA VAL A 54 -3.64 6.45 -0.42
C VAL A 54 -3.32 7.81 0.20
N VAL A 55 -3.70 8.92 -0.45
CA VAL A 55 -3.48 10.26 0.11
C VAL A 55 -4.17 10.40 1.46
N VAL A 56 -5.42 9.96 1.61
CA VAL A 56 -6.12 10.00 2.90
C VAL A 56 -5.45 9.09 3.92
N LYS A 57 -5.03 7.87 3.53
CA LYS A 57 -4.31 6.96 4.43
C LYS A 57 -3.00 7.51 4.95
N VAL A 58 -2.23 8.20 4.10
CA VAL A 58 -0.91 8.74 4.44
C VAL A 58 -1.03 10.06 5.20
N SER A 59 -1.96 10.94 4.80
CA SER A 59 -2.17 12.25 5.45
C SER A 59 -3.02 12.17 6.72
N GLY A 60 -3.87 11.15 6.84
CA GLY A 60 -4.83 11.00 7.92
C GLY A 60 -6.05 11.92 7.84
N SER A 61 -6.24 12.68 6.74
CA SER A 61 -7.39 13.58 6.56
C SER A 61 -7.90 13.61 5.12
N GLU A 62 -9.22 13.66 4.95
CA GLU A 62 -9.87 13.88 3.66
C GLU A 62 -9.61 15.29 3.11
N ASP A 63 -9.29 16.26 3.98
CA ASP A 63 -8.98 17.64 3.57
C ASP A 63 -7.76 17.69 2.64
N ALA A 64 -6.86 16.71 2.74
CA ALA A 64 -5.69 16.61 1.87
C ALA A 64 -6.06 16.49 0.38
N LEU A 65 -7.25 15.94 0.07
CA LEU A 65 -7.74 15.82 -1.32
C LEU A 65 -8.09 17.17 -1.94
N THR A 66 -8.28 18.21 -1.12
CA THR A 66 -8.59 19.57 -1.59
C THR A 66 -7.34 20.38 -1.94
N LEU A 67 -6.16 19.92 -1.53
CA LEU A 67 -4.90 20.62 -1.75
C LEU A 67 -4.58 20.65 -3.25
N GLY A 68 -4.17 21.81 -3.76
CA GLY A 68 -3.89 22.02 -5.18
C GLY A 68 -2.91 21.00 -5.79
N PRO A 69 -1.75 20.72 -5.16
CA PRO A 69 -0.82 19.72 -5.65
C PRO A 69 -1.42 18.30 -5.70
N VAL A 70 -2.26 17.96 -4.72
CA VAL A 70 -2.95 16.65 -4.68
C VAL A 70 -3.97 16.56 -5.81
N GLN A 71 -4.76 17.60 -6.06
CA GLN A 71 -5.71 17.61 -7.17
C GLN A 71 -5.01 17.46 -8.53
N ALA A 72 -3.84 18.09 -8.70
CA ALA A 72 -3.02 17.92 -9.90
C ALA A 72 -2.49 16.47 -10.02
N ALA A 73 -2.05 15.87 -8.92
CA ALA A 73 -1.62 14.48 -8.90
C ALA A 73 -2.78 13.50 -9.23
N LEU A 74 -3.98 13.75 -8.71
CA LEU A 74 -5.17 12.95 -9.00
C LEU A 74 -5.60 13.01 -10.48
N ALA A 75 -5.34 14.12 -11.17
CA ALA A 75 -5.64 14.26 -12.59
C ALA A 75 -4.76 13.37 -13.49
N ASP A 76 -3.57 13.01 -13.02
CA ASP A 76 -2.60 12.17 -13.75
C ASP A 76 -2.17 10.97 -12.89
N ALA A 77 -3.10 10.39 -12.13
CA ALA A 77 -2.80 9.41 -11.08
C ALA A 77 -2.03 8.17 -11.57
N GLN A 78 -2.24 7.75 -12.82
CA GLN A 78 -1.58 6.59 -13.40
C GLN A 78 -0.05 6.72 -13.44
N ARG A 79 0.49 7.93 -13.54
CA ARG A 79 1.96 8.15 -13.56
C ARG A 79 2.64 7.77 -12.24
N TYR A 80 1.86 7.75 -11.15
CA TYR A 80 2.36 7.46 -9.81
C TYR A 80 2.27 5.97 -9.47
N LEU A 81 1.68 5.16 -10.36
CA LEU A 81 1.64 3.71 -10.19
C LEU A 81 3.04 3.14 -10.39
N GLN A 82 3.52 2.45 -9.36
CA GLN A 82 4.70 1.60 -9.46
C GLN A 82 4.32 0.24 -10.06
N GLN A 83 3.21 -0.34 -9.59
CA GLN A 83 2.71 -1.64 -10.02
C GLN A 83 1.18 -1.65 -9.97
N TYR A 84 0.57 -2.48 -10.81
CA TYR A 84 -0.84 -2.81 -10.69
C TYR A 84 -1.09 -4.27 -11.09
N SER A 85 -2.10 -4.87 -10.50
CA SER A 85 -2.59 -6.18 -10.90
C SER A 85 -4.11 -6.23 -10.83
N TYR A 86 -4.70 -7.24 -11.47
CA TYR A 86 -6.14 -7.48 -11.38
C TYR A 86 -6.38 -8.82 -10.70
N ARG A 87 -7.33 -8.83 -9.78
CA ARG A 87 -7.82 -10.03 -9.11
C ARG A 87 -9.28 -10.20 -9.45
N GLU A 88 -9.62 -11.39 -9.91
CA GLU A 88 -11.00 -11.80 -10.16
C GLU A 88 -11.37 -12.82 -9.10
N ALA A 89 -12.51 -12.62 -8.44
CA ALA A 89 -13.03 -13.55 -7.45
C ALA A 89 -13.99 -14.56 -8.10
N ASP A 90 -14.34 -15.62 -7.36
CA ASP A 90 -15.20 -16.69 -7.86
C ASP A 90 -16.62 -16.23 -8.21
N ASP A 91 -17.06 -15.08 -7.68
CA ASP A 91 -18.35 -14.44 -7.98
C ASP A 91 -18.32 -13.55 -9.24
N GLY A 92 -17.17 -13.47 -9.91
CA GLY A 92 -16.95 -12.63 -11.10
C GLY A 92 -16.65 -11.18 -10.79
N SER A 93 -16.50 -10.78 -9.52
CA SER A 93 -16.05 -9.45 -9.17
C SER A 93 -14.57 -9.24 -9.55
N LEU A 94 -14.27 -8.07 -10.12
CA LEU A 94 -12.94 -7.70 -10.58
C LEU A 94 -12.42 -6.52 -9.75
N THR A 95 -11.25 -6.70 -9.16
CA THR A 95 -10.57 -5.69 -8.33
C THR A 95 -9.21 -5.36 -8.92
N ALA A 96 -8.91 -4.08 -9.03
CA ALA A 96 -7.58 -3.58 -9.34
C ALA A 96 -6.80 -3.37 -8.03
N ASP A 97 -5.68 -4.07 -7.88
CA ASP A 97 -4.68 -3.81 -6.85
C ASP A 97 -3.66 -2.82 -7.42
N LEU A 98 -3.50 -1.68 -6.75
CA LEU A 98 -2.74 -0.53 -7.23
C LEU A 98 -1.67 -0.20 -6.21
N GLN A 99 -0.41 -0.18 -6.61
CA GLN A 99 0.71 0.22 -5.76
C GLN A 99 1.32 1.51 -6.30
N TYR A 100 1.43 2.51 -5.42
CA TYR A 100 1.99 3.82 -5.78
C TYR A 100 3.42 3.98 -5.28
N ASP A 101 4.20 4.80 -5.98
CA ASP A 101 5.56 5.12 -5.56
C ASP A 101 5.56 6.04 -4.33
N GLU A 102 6.04 5.51 -3.21
CA GLU A 102 6.14 6.23 -1.94
C GLU A 102 7.01 7.49 -2.02
N ALA A 103 8.19 7.40 -2.66
CA ALA A 103 9.13 8.51 -2.69
C ALA A 103 8.54 9.70 -3.44
N VAL A 104 7.82 9.42 -4.53
CA VAL A 104 7.16 10.45 -5.33
C VAL A 104 5.95 11.03 -4.60
N LEU A 105 5.10 10.20 -3.98
CA LEU A 105 3.92 10.69 -3.25
C LEU A 105 4.28 11.53 -2.03
N ARG A 106 5.31 11.13 -1.27
CA ARG A 106 5.78 11.92 -0.13
C ARG A 106 6.20 13.33 -0.57
N GLY A 107 6.82 13.47 -1.73
CA GLY A 107 7.13 14.78 -2.31
C GLY A 107 5.87 15.63 -2.50
N VAL A 108 4.85 15.09 -3.16
CA VAL A 108 3.57 15.79 -3.40
C VAL A 108 2.90 16.22 -2.10
N LEU A 109 2.93 15.37 -1.07
CA LEU A 109 2.31 15.67 0.22
C LEU A 109 3.10 16.71 1.03
N LEU A 110 4.44 16.70 0.94
CA LEU A 110 5.30 17.70 1.57
C LEU A 110 5.20 19.07 0.89
N GLU A 111 4.95 19.12 -0.42
CA GLU A 111 4.69 20.37 -1.15
C GLU A 111 3.29 20.95 -0.88
N ALA A 112 2.38 20.16 -0.32
CA ALA A 112 0.98 20.52 -0.13
C ALA A 112 0.66 21.06 1.28
N GLY A 113 1.54 20.85 2.26
CA GLY A 113 1.41 21.32 3.65
C GLY A 113 2.34 22.49 3.98
#